data_AF-A0A557SFT2-F1
#
_entry.id   AF-A0A557SFT2-F1
#
_cell.length_a   1.000
_cell.length_b   1.000
_cell.length_c   1.000
_cell.angle_alpha   90.00
_cell.angle_beta   90.00
_cell.angle_gamma   90.00
#
_symmetry.space_group_name_H-M   'P 1'
#
loop_
_entity.id
_entity.type
_entity.pdbx_description
1 polymer ?
#
loop_
_entity_poly.entity_id
_entity_poly.type
_entity_poly.pdbx_seq_one_letter_code
_entity_poly.pdbx_strand_id
1 'polypeptide(L)'
;MALGYKQQQRVEEDWRTMKSGLKMHPVFHWAPHRIHAHIAITELAPLLERVIERDCQDTWRNMRDDLTRLQLAPLSSPNRTVWQVTEPSPAAANRLKSLKLNPPQARLSATHT
;
A
#
# COMPACT_ATOMS: atom_id res chain seq x y z
N MET A 1 7.86 -33.01 -4.28
CA MET A 1 6.92 -32.57 -3.23
C MET A 1 7.35 -31.27 -2.52
N ALA A 2 8.64 -30.94 -2.42
CA ALA A 2 9.11 -29.74 -1.68
C ALA A 2 8.70 -28.36 -2.25
N LEU A 3 8.50 -28.23 -3.56
CA LEU A 3 8.20 -26.94 -4.19
C LEU A 3 6.79 -26.42 -3.84
N GLY A 4 5.81 -27.32 -3.75
CA GLY A 4 4.43 -26.96 -3.40
C GLY A 4 4.30 -26.39 -1.99
N TYR A 5 4.98 -26.99 -1.01
CA TYR A 5 5.02 -26.47 0.37
C TYR A 5 5.64 -25.08 0.45
N LYS A 6 6.71 -24.82 -0.31
CA LYS A 6 7.34 -23.50 -0.36
C LYS A 6 6.41 -22.44 -0.98
N GLN A 7 5.61 -22.83 -1.98
CA GLN A 7 4.62 -21.94 -2.59
C GLN A 7 3.47 -21.66 -1.62
N GLN A 8 2.97 -22.67 -0.92
CA GLN A 8 1.93 -22.50 0.09
C GLN A 8 2.38 -21.59 1.24
N GLN A 9 3.59 -21.79 1.77
CA GLN A 9 4.15 -20.94 2.82
C GLN A 9 4.24 -19.46 2.38
N ARG A 10 4.61 -19.21 1.12
CA ARG A 10 4.63 -17.84 0.58
C ARG A 10 3.26 -17.20 0.52
N VAL A 11 2.24 -17.95 0.10
CA VAL A 11 0.85 -17.46 0.09
C VAL A 11 0.39 -17.11 1.50
N GLU A 12 0.72 -17.93 2.49
CA GLU A 12 0.39 -17.69 3.91
C GLU A 12 1.09 -16.45 4.47
N GLU A 13 2.36 -16.23 4.11
CA GLU A 13 3.13 -15.05 4.49
C GLU A 13 2.60 -13.74 3.86
N ASP A 14 2.30 -13.77 2.56
CA ASP A 14 1.69 -12.64 1.85
C ASP A 14 0.36 -12.27 2.51
N TRP A 15 -0.51 -13.27 2.72
CA TRP A 15 -1.81 -13.12 3.35
C TRP A 15 -1.70 -12.50 4.76
N ARG A 16 -0.73 -12.94 5.56
CA ARG A 16 -0.49 -12.39 6.90
C ARG A 16 -0.05 -10.92 6.83
N THR A 17 0.91 -10.62 5.94
CA THR A 17 1.46 -9.28 5.75
C THR A 17 0.38 -8.29 5.32
N MET A 18 -0.50 -8.73 4.44
CA MET A 18 -1.54 -7.94 3.81
C MET A 18 -2.70 -7.59 4.72
N LYS A 19 -3.17 -8.55 5.53
CA LYS A 19 -4.17 -8.27 6.56
C LYS A 19 -3.68 -7.20 7.53
N SER A 20 -2.38 -7.24 7.85
CA SER A 20 -1.75 -6.21 8.65
C SER A 20 -1.61 -4.88 7.94
N GLY A 21 -1.17 -4.87 6.68
CA GLY A 21 -1.04 -3.65 5.88
C GLY A 21 -2.37 -2.93 5.64
N LEU A 22 -3.42 -3.67 5.28
CA LEU A 22 -4.76 -3.15 5.05
C LEU A 22 -5.54 -2.88 6.36
N LYS A 23 -4.93 -3.14 7.52
CA LYS A 23 -5.56 -3.02 8.86
C LYS A 23 -6.91 -3.74 8.94
N MET A 24 -7.04 -4.87 8.25
CA MET A 24 -8.28 -5.66 8.17
C MET A 24 -8.43 -6.66 9.31
N HIS A 25 -7.66 -6.50 10.39
CA HIS A 25 -7.82 -7.35 11.56
C HIS A 25 -9.25 -7.18 12.10
N PRO A 26 -9.99 -8.27 12.31
CA PRO A 26 -11.37 -8.20 12.69
C PRO A 26 -11.45 -7.69 14.12
N VAL A 27 -11.82 -6.42 14.28
CA VAL A 27 -12.19 -5.91 15.60
C VAL A 27 -13.67 -6.22 15.85
N PHE A 28 -14.55 -6.08 14.82
CA PHE A 28 -15.96 -6.52 14.85
C PHE A 28 -16.52 -6.73 13.41
N HIS A 29 -16.53 -7.96 12.86
CA HIS A 29 -17.11 -8.27 11.52
C HIS A 29 -18.35 -9.17 11.64
N TRP A 30 -19.42 -8.63 12.22
CA TRP A 30 -20.70 -9.36 12.37
C TRP A 30 -21.69 -9.05 11.24
N ALA A 31 -21.46 -7.98 10.48
CA ALA A 31 -22.29 -7.65 9.33
C ALA A 31 -21.89 -8.51 8.10
N PRO A 32 -22.82 -9.27 7.49
CA PRO A 32 -22.51 -10.18 6.37
C PRO A 32 -21.77 -9.51 5.20
N HIS A 33 -22.14 -8.29 4.84
CA HIS A 33 -21.47 -7.54 3.77
C HIS A 33 -19.99 -7.22 4.07
N ARG A 34 -19.64 -7.00 5.35
CA ARG A 34 -18.24 -6.77 5.75
C ARG A 34 -17.41 -8.05 5.69
N ILE A 35 -18.03 -9.19 6.00
CA ILE A 35 -17.40 -10.51 5.86
C ILE A 35 -17.10 -10.77 4.38
N HIS A 36 -18.09 -10.58 3.49
CA HIS A 36 -17.90 -10.76 2.06
C HIS A 36 -16.81 -9.84 1.49
N ALA A 37 -16.81 -8.56 1.87
CA ALA A 37 -15.77 -7.62 1.44
C ALA A 37 -14.39 -8.01 1.96
N HIS A 38 -14.28 -8.44 3.24
CA HIS A 38 -13.01 -8.89 3.80
C HIS A 38 -12.45 -10.09 3.04
N ILE A 39 -13.28 -11.11 2.77
CA ILE A 39 -12.87 -12.30 2.03
C ILE A 39 -12.39 -11.89 0.63
N ALA A 40 -13.20 -11.13 -0.11
CA ALA A 40 -12.86 -10.69 -1.45
C ALA A 40 -11.55 -9.88 -1.52
N ILE A 41 -11.36 -8.91 -0.61
CA ILE A 41 -10.13 -8.10 -0.57
C ILE A 41 -8.93 -8.97 -0.22
N THR A 42 -9.08 -9.90 0.74
CA THR A 42 -8.00 -10.78 1.19
C THR A 42 -7.60 -11.78 0.10
N GLU A 43 -8.52 -12.23 -0.75
CA GLU A 43 -8.22 -13.09 -1.89
C GLU A 43 -7.51 -12.35 -3.03
N LEU A 44 -7.94 -11.11 -3.32
CA LEU A 44 -7.40 -10.33 -4.44
C LEU A 44 -6.03 -9.75 -4.16
N ALA A 45 -5.77 -9.36 -2.92
CA ALA A 45 -4.56 -8.62 -2.64
C ALA A 45 -3.25 -9.46 -2.77
N PRO A 46 -3.14 -10.79 -2.48
CA PRO A 46 -1.89 -11.53 -2.77
C PRO A 46 -1.61 -11.60 -4.28
N LEU A 47 -2.66 -11.61 -5.12
CA LEU A 47 -2.50 -11.50 -6.57
C LEU A 47 -1.92 -10.13 -6.96
N LEU A 48 -2.38 -9.06 -6.30
CA LEU A 48 -1.85 -7.72 -6.50
C LEU A 48 -0.37 -7.63 -6.11
N GLU A 49 0.03 -8.18 -4.95
CA GLU A 49 1.44 -8.22 -4.54
C GLU A 49 2.30 -8.91 -5.61
N ARG A 50 1.88 -10.06 -6.14
CA ARG A 50 2.62 -10.78 -7.18
C ARG A 50 2.72 -10.03 -8.50
N VAL A 51 1.69 -9.29 -8.89
CA VAL A 51 1.73 -8.42 -10.07
C VAL A 51 2.75 -7.29 -9.87
N ILE A 52 2.73 -6.65 -8.70
CA ILE A 52 3.65 -5.54 -8.38
C ILE A 52 5.09 -6.05 -8.31
N GLU A 53 5.35 -7.19 -7.66
CA GLU A 53 6.69 -7.78 -7.57
C GLU A 53 7.25 -8.14 -8.94
N ARG A 54 6.41 -8.68 -9.83
CA ARG A 54 6.79 -8.98 -11.22
C ARG A 54 7.10 -7.70 -11.99
N ASP A 55 6.27 -6.66 -11.86
CA ASP A 55 6.44 -5.45 -12.68
C ASP A 55 7.59 -4.57 -12.19
N CYS A 56 7.88 -4.59 -10.89
CA CYS A 56 8.99 -3.86 -10.28
C CYS A 56 10.30 -4.67 -10.17
N GLN A 57 10.26 -5.99 -10.42
CA GLN A 57 11.38 -6.92 -10.24
C GLN A 57 12.02 -6.81 -8.84
N ASP A 58 11.18 -6.67 -7.81
CA ASP A 58 11.60 -6.51 -6.41
C ASP A 58 10.59 -7.18 -5.47
N THR A 59 10.95 -7.35 -4.21
CA THR A 59 10.08 -7.98 -3.20
C THR A 59 9.08 -6.99 -2.63
N TRP A 60 7.89 -7.47 -2.27
CA TRP A 60 6.85 -6.65 -1.64
C TRP A 60 7.35 -5.93 -0.39
N ARG A 61 8.17 -6.60 0.42
CA ARG A 61 8.81 -6.01 1.61
C ARG A 61 9.58 -4.73 1.26
N ASN A 62 10.50 -4.80 0.31
CA ASN A 62 11.34 -3.66 -0.07
C ASN A 62 10.53 -2.51 -0.68
N MET A 63 9.52 -2.85 -1.48
CA MET A 63 8.66 -1.86 -2.12
C MET A 63 7.77 -1.16 -1.09
N ARG A 64 7.12 -1.94 -0.21
CA ARG A 64 6.29 -1.41 0.88
C ARG A 64 7.08 -0.49 1.78
N ASP A 65 8.27 -0.90 2.21
CA ASP A 65 9.08 -0.13 3.16
C ASP A 65 9.53 1.22 2.56
N ASP A 66 9.70 1.29 1.24
CA ASP A 66 10.06 2.52 0.53
C ASP A 66 8.86 3.39 0.20
N LEU A 67 7.77 2.81 -0.31
CA LEU A 67 6.55 3.54 -0.63
C LEU A 67 5.85 4.07 0.63
N THR A 68 5.98 3.40 1.78
CA THR A 68 5.45 3.88 3.07
C THR A 68 6.13 5.16 3.54
N ARG A 69 7.34 5.47 3.04
CA ARG A 69 8.03 6.75 3.32
C ARG A 69 7.44 7.91 2.54
N LEU A 70 6.72 7.66 1.45
CA LEU A 70 6.02 8.71 0.72
C LEU A 70 4.80 9.14 1.53
N GLN A 71 4.93 10.22 2.27
CA GLN A 71 3.85 10.77 3.05
C GLN A 71 3.42 12.13 2.51
N LEU A 72 2.11 12.37 2.57
CA LEU A 72 1.50 13.68 2.34
C LEU A 72 1.14 14.25 3.71
N ALA A 73 1.90 15.24 4.18
CA ALA A 73 1.72 15.85 5.49
C ALA A 73 1.11 17.24 5.35
N PRO A 74 0.00 17.56 6.07
CA PRO A 74 -0.51 18.91 6.14
C PRO A 74 0.35 19.75 7.10
N LEU A 75 0.84 20.87 6.61
CA LEU A 75 1.45 21.94 7.37
C LEU A 75 0.42 23.07 7.52
N SER A 76 -0.05 23.29 8.75
CA SER A 76 -1.02 24.35 9.04
C SER A 76 -0.33 25.60 9.55
N SER A 77 -0.71 26.74 8.99
CA SER A 77 -0.40 28.10 9.42
C SER A 77 -1.72 28.82 9.71
N PRO A 78 -1.77 29.84 10.60
CA PRO A 78 -2.99 30.55 10.96
C PRO A 78 -3.88 30.98 9.77
N ASN A 79 -3.28 31.24 8.61
CA ASN A 79 -3.99 31.71 7.42
C ASN A 79 -3.95 30.72 6.23
N ARG A 80 -3.25 29.59 6.31
CA ARG A 80 -3.04 28.66 5.17
C ARG A 80 -2.77 27.23 5.59
N THR A 81 -3.18 26.26 4.77
CA THR A 81 -2.75 24.87 4.88
C THR A 81 -1.94 24.49 3.64
N VAL A 82 -0.70 24.06 3.85
CA VAL A 82 0.21 23.59 2.81
C VAL A 82 0.33 22.08 2.92
N TRP A 83 0.10 21.34 1.83
CA TRP A 83 0.35 19.91 1.80
C TRP A 83 1.75 19.65 1.26
N GLN A 84 2.65 19.21 2.14
CA GLN A 84 4.01 18.82 1.78
C GLN A 84 4.05 17.32 1.46
N VAL A 85 4.77 16.97 0.39
CA VAL A 85 5.03 15.59 0.01
C VAL A 85 6.49 15.26 0.33
N THR A 86 6.74 14.09 0.92
CA THR A 86 8.11 13.57 1.05
C THR A 86 8.70 13.30 -0.32
N GLU A 87 9.91 13.82 -0.58
CA GLU A 87 10.60 13.56 -1.84
C GLU A 87 10.82 12.06 -2.05
N PRO A 88 10.41 11.49 -3.20
CA PRO A 88 10.58 10.08 -3.45
C PRO A 88 12.07 9.74 -3.62
N SER A 89 12.49 8.66 -2.97
CA SER A 89 13.80 8.07 -3.26
C SER A 89 13.89 7.69 -4.74
N PRO A 90 15.09 7.61 -5.34
CA PRO A 90 15.24 7.16 -6.73
C PRO A 90 14.60 5.78 -6.97
N ALA A 91 14.65 4.89 -5.97
CA ALA A 91 13.99 3.59 -6.02
C ALA A 91 12.46 3.73 -6.04
N ALA A 92 11.89 4.59 -5.21
CA ALA A 92 10.44 4.84 -5.15
C ALA A 92 9.94 5.44 -6.46
N ALA A 93 10.65 6.41 -7.02
CA ALA A 93 10.32 7.04 -8.29
C ALA A 93 10.33 6.03 -9.44
N ASN A 94 11.35 5.15 -9.50
CA ASN A 94 11.42 4.08 -10.49
C ASN A 94 10.27 3.07 -10.34
N ARG A 95 9.94 2.66 -9.12
CA ARG A 95 8.81 1.75 -8.85
C ARG A 95 7.47 2.36 -9.27
N LEU A 96 7.22 3.62 -8.92
CA LEU A 96 6.01 4.34 -9.36
C LEU A 96 5.92 4.41 -10.89
N LYS A 97 7.05 4.66 -11.57
CA LYS A 97 7.13 4.66 -13.03
C LYS A 97 6.82 3.28 -13.62
N SER A 98 7.39 2.21 -13.07
CA SER A 98 7.10 0.82 -13.50
C SER A 98 5.63 0.48 -13.35
N LEU A 99 5.00 0.94 -12.26
CA LEU A 99 3.58 0.75 -11.99
C LEU A 99 2.66 1.73 -12.75
N LYS A 100 3.22 2.65 -13.55
CA LYS A 100 2.47 3.71 -14.25
C LYS A 100 1.64 4.59 -13.31
N LEU A 101 2.12 4.80 -12.09
CA LEU A 101 1.49 5.62 -11.06
C LEU A 101 2.14 7.00 -11.02
N ASN A 102 1.30 8.03 -10.90
CA ASN A 102 1.79 9.39 -10.68
C ASN A 102 2.25 9.54 -9.22
N PRO A 103 3.40 10.18 -8.97
CA PRO A 103 3.82 10.47 -7.61
C PRO A 103 2.82 11.43 -6.93
N PRO A 104 2.70 11.36 -5.59
CA PRO A 104 1.88 12.31 -4.84
C PRO A 104 2.34 13.74 -5.12
N GLN A 105 1.38 14.64 -5.35
CA GLN A 105 1.65 16.04 -5.69
C GLN A 105 1.47 16.92 -4.46
N ALA A 106 2.43 17.81 -4.20
CA ALA A 106 2.26 18.86 -3.20
C ALA A 106 1.12 19.79 -3.64
N ARG A 107 0.23 20.14 -2.70
CA ARG A 107 -0.92 21.03 -2.97
C ARG A 107 -0.94 22.17 -1.97
N LEU A 108 -1.18 23.38 -2.46
CA LEU A 108 -1.46 24.53 -1.61
C LEU A 108 -2.97 24.67 -1.47
N SER A 109 -3.47 24.79 -0.25
CA SER A 109 -4.90 25.05 0.04
C SER A 109 -4.99 26.32 0.88
N ALA A 110 -5.50 27.40 0.29
CA ALA A 110 -5.83 28.60 1.03
C ALA A 110 -7.23 28.40 1.64
N THR A 111 -7.31 28.42 2.97
CA THR A 111 -8.61 28.46 3.66
C THR A 111 -9.12 29.90 3.51
N HIS A 112 -10.09 30.11 2.63
CA HIS A 112 -10.81 31.38 2.57
C HIS A 112 -11.73 31.46 3.79
N THR A 113 -11.46 32.42 4.67
CA THR A 113 -12.40 32.86 5.72
C THR A 113 -13.61 33.54 5.09
#